data_AF-A0A1H6RQL4-F1
#
_entry.id   AF-A0A1H6RQL4-F1
#
_cell.length_a   1.000
_cell.length_b   1.000
_cell.length_c   1.000
_cell.angle_alpha   90.00
_cell.angle_beta   90.00
_cell.angle_gamma   90.00
#
_symmetry.space_group_name_H-M   'P 1'
#
loop_
_entity.id
_entity.type
_entity.pdbx_description
1 polymer ?
#
loop_
_entity_poly.entity_id
_entity_poly.type
_entity_poly.pdbx_seq_one_letter_code
_entity_poly.pdbx_strand_id
1 'polypeptide(L)'
;MAAELDFDPAILVGPGADYLQVAEFYKLRKGSIGDLRSWMDKSWNVTDEKLLASKVHSQIVDLGFPLVYTTNYDANLERAFRLRGRDVSKIASVVDIADAKPDHTHVVKFHGDFSDDNSLVLTESDYFERLEFESPLDLKLRSDVLGRTILFVGYSLKDLNLRLLLYKLKRTWDGTAYAKRRPGSFIFLVRPDVVQEEVLESRGVSPIVSDSLDPDEALPEFFDRLLEKVRGAG
;
A
#
# COMPACT_ATOMS: atom_id res chain seq x y z
N MET A 1 -4.54 11.26 21.56
CA MET A 1 -3.09 11.03 21.77
C MET A 1 -2.44 12.01 22.74
N ALA A 2 -2.15 13.28 22.40
CA ALA A 2 -1.42 14.19 23.32
C ALA A 2 -2.12 14.42 24.67
N ALA A 3 -3.41 14.73 24.63
CA ALA A 3 -4.24 14.88 25.83
C ALA A 3 -4.42 13.57 26.63
N GLU A 4 -4.35 12.41 25.98
CA GLU A 4 -4.46 11.09 26.63
C GLU A 4 -3.16 10.66 27.32
N LEU A 5 -2.04 11.27 26.94
CA LEU A 5 -0.71 11.04 27.50
C LEU A 5 -0.31 12.14 28.50
N ASP A 6 -1.17 13.13 28.75
CA ASP A 6 -0.91 14.29 29.61
C ASP A 6 0.31 15.13 29.17
N PHE A 7 0.50 15.27 27.85
CA PHE A 7 1.54 16.13 27.27
C PHE A 7 0.93 17.31 26.52
N ASP A 8 1.63 18.45 26.56
CA ASP A 8 1.39 19.55 25.62
C ASP A 8 1.59 19.04 24.18
N PRO A 9 0.58 19.17 23.29
CA PRO A 9 0.70 18.77 21.89
C PRO A 9 1.90 19.38 21.17
N ALA A 10 2.30 20.61 21.51
CA ALA A 10 3.45 21.29 20.91
C ALA A 10 4.79 20.69 21.35
N ILE A 11 4.83 20.02 22.50
CA ILE A 11 6.00 19.28 23.00
C ILE A 11 6.01 17.86 22.44
N LEU A 12 4.85 17.22 22.32
CA LEU A 12 4.75 15.83 21.84
C LEU A 12 4.95 15.72 20.32
N VAL A 13 4.43 16.67 19.54
CA VAL A 13 4.48 16.66 18.08
C VAL A 13 5.06 17.99 17.60
N GLY A 14 6.37 18.14 17.77
CA GLY A 14 7.11 19.29 17.28
C GLY A 14 7.24 19.33 15.74
N PRO A 15 7.76 20.43 15.17
CA PRO A 15 8.06 20.51 13.74
C PRO A 15 9.06 19.41 13.33
N GLY A 16 8.64 18.51 12.45
CA GLY A 16 9.47 17.40 11.98
C GLY A 16 9.39 16.12 12.81
N ALA A 17 8.42 16.00 13.72
CA ALA A 17 8.17 14.76 14.44
C ALA A 17 7.94 13.58 13.49
N ASP A 18 8.65 12.47 13.76
CA ASP A 18 8.45 11.21 13.05
C ASP A 18 7.26 10.47 13.66
N TYR A 19 6.23 10.22 12.85
CA TYR A 19 5.01 9.54 13.30
C TYR A 19 5.27 8.14 13.85
N LEU A 20 6.29 7.43 13.36
CA LEU A 20 6.68 6.11 13.87
C LEU A 20 7.23 6.21 15.29
N GLN A 21 8.04 7.24 15.56
CA GLN A 21 8.58 7.50 16.90
C GLN A 21 7.50 7.99 17.87
N VAL A 22 6.53 8.75 17.38
CA VAL A 22 5.36 9.15 18.18
C VAL A 22 4.51 7.92 18.54
N ALA A 23 4.30 6.99 17.61
CA ALA A 23 3.60 5.74 17.88
C ALA A 23 4.37 4.81 18.82
N GLU A 24 5.70 4.71 18.67
CA GLU A 24 6.58 3.98 19.59
C GLU A 24 6.49 4.58 21.00
N PHE A 25 6.59 5.90 21.13
CA PHE A 25 6.42 6.59 22.40
C PHE A 25 5.07 6.29 23.05
N TYR A 26 3.98 6.29 22.27
CA TYR A 26 2.66 5.92 22.75
C TYR A 26 2.65 4.50 23.33
N LYS A 27 3.18 3.51 22.58
CA LYS A 27 3.28 2.10 23.00
C LYS A 27 4.08 1.96 24.29
N LEU A 28 5.23 2.64 24.40
CA LEU A 28 6.07 2.64 25.61
C LEU A 28 5.35 3.22 26.84
N ARG A 29 4.46 4.20 26.66
CA ARG A 29 3.73 4.84 27.76
C ARG A 29 2.48 4.08 28.20
N LYS A 30 1.71 3.53 27.25
CA LYS A 30 0.44 2.84 27.53
C LYS A 30 0.62 1.33 27.70
N GLY A 31 1.77 0.78 27.31
CA GLY A 31 2.06 -0.66 27.32
C GLY A 31 1.44 -1.42 26.12
N SER A 32 0.57 -0.78 25.33
CA SER A 32 -0.02 -1.34 24.12
C SER A 32 -0.46 -0.24 23.14
N ILE A 33 -0.77 -0.63 21.90
CA ILE A 33 -1.27 0.27 20.85
C ILE A 33 -2.81 0.22 20.70
N GLY A 34 -3.50 -0.61 21.50
CA GLY A 34 -4.90 -0.99 21.26
C GLY A 34 -5.89 0.17 21.28
N ASP A 35 -5.70 1.15 22.16
CA ASP A 35 -6.54 2.36 22.22
C ASP A 35 -6.34 3.25 20.99
N LEU A 36 -5.08 3.44 20.57
CA LEU A 36 -4.75 4.21 19.37
C LEU A 36 -5.34 3.53 18.13
N ARG A 37 -5.19 2.21 18.01
CA ARG A 37 -5.81 1.41 16.95
C ARG A 37 -7.32 1.59 16.93
N SER A 38 -7.97 1.47 18.10
CA SER A 38 -9.42 1.60 18.22
C SER A 38 -9.92 2.97 17.78
N TRP A 39 -9.14 4.03 18.05
CA TRP A 39 -9.42 5.37 17.54
C TRP A 39 -9.23 5.47 16.03
N MET A 40 -8.14 4.90 15.48
CA MET A 40 -7.87 4.90 14.04
C MET A 40 -8.95 4.16 13.26
N ASP A 41 -9.33 2.96 13.70
CA ASP A 41 -10.38 2.12 13.10
C ASP A 41 -11.72 2.88 13.03
N LYS A 42 -12.11 3.55 14.11
CA LYS A 42 -13.33 4.38 14.13
C LYS A 42 -13.24 5.61 13.22
N SER A 43 -12.06 6.20 13.09
CA SER A 43 -11.86 7.47 12.39
C SER A 43 -11.66 7.31 10.88
N TRP A 44 -11.13 6.17 10.44
CA TRP A 44 -10.74 5.93 9.03
C TRP A 44 -11.72 5.06 8.25
N ASN A 45 -12.75 4.52 8.92
CA ASN A 45 -13.86 3.87 8.22
C ASN A 45 -14.78 4.93 7.57
N VAL A 46 -14.92 4.84 6.24
CA VAL A 46 -15.92 5.64 5.49
C VAL A 46 -17.25 4.91 5.42
N THR A 47 -18.34 5.67 5.30
CA THR A 47 -19.69 5.12 5.10
C THR A 47 -19.82 4.43 3.74
N ASP A 48 -20.71 3.44 3.64
CA ASP A 48 -20.94 2.71 2.38
C ASP A 48 -21.36 3.66 1.25
N GLU A 49 -22.16 4.68 1.54
CA GLU A 49 -22.59 5.68 0.56
C GLU A 49 -21.41 6.49 0.00
N LYS A 50 -20.45 6.87 0.85
CA LYS A 50 -19.26 7.59 0.41
C LYS A 50 -18.33 6.69 -0.40
N LEU A 51 -18.23 5.43 0.00
CA LEU A 51 -17.39 4.45 -0.69
C LEU A 51 -17.93 4.12 -2.08
N LEU A 52 -19.25 3.98 -2.22
CA LEU A 52 -19.93 3.82 -3.51
C LEU A 52 -19.82 5.07 -4.39
N ALA A 53 -19.85 6.27 -3.79
CA ALA A 53 -19.64 7.53 -4.50
C ALA A 53 -18.17 7.78 -4.89
N SER A 54 -17.22 7.09 -4.27
CA SER A 54 -15.80 7.27 -4.56
C SER A 54 -15.45 6.71 -5.94
N LYS A 55 -15.07 7.62 -6.85
CA LYS A 55 -14.63 7.28 -8.21
C LYS A 55 -13.43 6.33 -8.21
N VAL A 56 -12.36 6.63 -7.46
CA VAL A 56 -11.13 5.81 -7.42
C VAL A 56 -11.41 4.37 -6.98
N HIS A 57 -12.10 4.18 -5.85
CA HIS A 57 -12.49 2.84 -5.39
C HIS A 57 -13.31 2.08 -6.45
N SER A 58 -14.29 2.74 -7.08
CA SER A 58 -15.08 2.13 -8.15
C SER A 58 -14.23 1.73 -9.35
N GLN A 59 -13.28 2.58 -9.76
CA GLN A 59 -12.36 2.30 -10.86
C GLN A 59 -11.41 1.15 -10.55
N ILE A 60 -10.88 1.05 -9.33
CA ILE A 60 -10.03 -0.08 -8.90
C ILE A 60 -10.79 -1.41 -9.04
N VAL A 61 -12.06 -1.43 -8.61
CA VAL A 61 -12.91 -2.62 -8.74
C VAL A 61 -13.21 -2.93 -10.21
N ASP A 62 -13.47 -1.91 -11.03
CA ASP A 62 -13.78 -2.07 -12.45
C ASP A 62 -12.56 -2.48 -13.30
N LEU A 63 -11.35 -2.08 -12.89
CA LEU A 63 -10.09 -2.51 -13.49
C LEU A 63 -9.82 -4.00 -13.26
N GLY A 64 -10.46 -4.61 -12.26
CA GLY A 64 -10.41 -6.05 -12.02
C GLY A 64 -9.01 -6.56 -11.73
N PHE A 65 -8.19 -5.79 -11.01
CA PHE A 65 -6.85 -6.23 -10.61
C PHE A 65 -6.96 -7.54 -9.82
N PRO A 66 -6.26 -8.62 -10.21
CA PRO A 66 -6.34 -9.90 -9.49
C PRO A 66 -5.68 -9.83 -8.11
N LEU A 67 -4.79 -8.85 -7.89
CA LEU A 67 -3.99 -8.72 -6.69
C LEU A 67 -3.72 -7.23 -6.42
N VAL A 68 -4.07 -6.78 -5.22
CA VAL A 68 -3.89 -5.41 -4.74
C VAL A 68 -3.14 -5.47 -3.41
N TYR A 69 -1.96 -4.87 -3.35
CA TYR A 69 -1.23 -4.66 -2.09
C TYR A 69 -1.50 -3.27 -1.57
N THR A 70 -1.78 -3.15 -0.27
CA THR A 70 -2.00 -1.86 0.39
C THR A 70 -1.30 -1.82 1.75
N THR A 71 -0.78 -0.65 2.10
CA THR A 71 -0.30 -0.31 3.45
C THR A 71 -1.38 0.33 4.30
N ASN A 72 -2.58 0.53 3.75
CA ASN A 72 -3.72 1.06 4.49
C ASN A 72 -4.28 -0.01 5.43
N TYR A 73 -4.72 0.39 6.62
CA TYR A 73 -5.22 -0.51 7.65
C TYR A 73 -6.75 -0.68 7.59
N ASP A 74 -7.49 0.30 7.04
CA ASP A 74 -8.95 0.27 6.89
C ASP A 74 -9.46 -0.78 5.89
N ALA A 75 -10.71 -1.20 6.03
CA ALA A 75 -11.32 -2.23 5.17
C ALA A 75 -12.01 -1.65 3.91
N ASN A 76 -11.67 -0.42 3.49
CA ASN A 76 -12.45 0.28 2.46
C ASN A 76 -12.31 -0.35 1.07
N LEU A 77 -11.14 -0.89 0.72
CA LEU A 77 -10.97 -1.61 -0.55
C LEU A 77 -11.84 -2.87 -0.60
N GLU A 78 -11.74 -3.72 0.41
CA GLU A 78 -12.49 -4.97 0.51
C GLU A 78 -14.00 -4.70 0.52
N ARG A 79 -14.44 -3.66 1.24
CA ARG A 79 -15.83 -3.22 1.23
C ARG A 79 -16.25 -2.71 -0.15
N ALA A 80 -15.41 -1.97 -0.87
CA ALA A 80 -15.72 -1.50 -2.22
C ALA A 80 -15.94 -2.66 -3.20
N PHE A 81 -15.13 -3.72 -3.13
CA PHE A 81 -15.34 -4.94 -3.91
C PHE A 81 -16.69 -5.59 -3.56
N ARG A 82 -16.97 -5.82 -2.26
CA ARG A 82 -18.22 -6.46 -1.81
C ARG A 82 -19.47 -5.66 -2.17
N LEU A 83 -19.47 -4.35 -1.96
CA LEU A 83 -20.60 -3.46 -2.28
C LEU A 83 -20.90 -3.43 -3.78
N ARG A 84 -19.90 -3.68 -4.62
CA ARG A 84 -20.04 -3.80 -6.08
C ARG A 84 -20.25 -5.24 -6.56
N GLY A 85 -20.51 -6.18 -5.65
CA GLY A 85 -20.79 -7.58 -5.97
C GLY A 85 -19.61 -8.33 -6.58
N ARG A 86 -18.37 -7.93 -6.25
CA ARG A 86 -17.15 -8.63 -6.68
C ARG A 86 -16.56 -9.45 -5.54
N ASP A 87 -16.12 -10.65 -5.88
CA ASP A 87 -15.47 -11.56 -4.96
C ASP A 87 -14.06 -11.09 -4.59
N VAL A 88 -13.78 -11.08 -3.28
CA VAL A 88 -12.52 -10.59 -2.71
C VAL A 88 -12.04 -11.50 -1.58
N SER A 89 -10.73 -11.73 -1.51
CA SER A 89 -10.05 -12.39 -0.40
C SER A 89 -9.12 -11.39 0.27
N LYS A 90 -9.41 -11.06 1.53
CA LYS A 90 -8.53 -10.27 2.39
C LYS A 90 -7.38 -11.16 2.85
N ILE A 91 -6.14 -10.68 2.73
CA ILE A 91 -4.94 -11.38 3.18
C ILE A 91 -4.17 -10.48 4.13
N ALA A 92 -4.25 -10.76 5.44
CA ALA A 92 -3.50 -10.04 6.47
C ALA A 92 -2.56 -10.97 7.27
N SER A 93 -2.75 -12.28 7.17
CA SER A 93 -2.01 -13.29 7.90
C SER A 93 -1.62 -14.49 7.02
N VAL A 94 -0.80 -15.40 7.56
CA VAL A 94 -0.43 -16.65 6.87
C VAL A 94 -1.63 -17.58 6.63
N VAL A 95 -2.61 -17.58 7.54
CA VAL A 95 -3.82 -18.38 7.39
C VAL A 95 -4.66 -17.85 6.23
N ASP A 96 -4.78 -16.53 6.10
CA ASP A 96 -5.49 -15.92 4.98
C ASP A 96 -4.82 -16.24 3.63
N ILE A 97 -3.48 -16.36 3.58
CA ILE A 97 -2.78 -16.79 2.36
C ILE A 97 -3.25 -18.19 1.94
N ALA A 98 -3.40 -19.10 2.90
CA ALA A 98 -3.82 -20.48 2.63
C ALA A 98 -5.30 -20.56 2.24
N ASP A 99 -6.15 -19.73 2.84
CA ASP A 99 -7.60 -19.72 2.61
C ASP A 99 -8.03 -18.85 1.41
N ALA A 100 -7.12 -18.03 0.87
CA ALA A 100 -7.40 -17.15 -0.25
C ALA A 100 -7.78 -17.95 -1.51
N LYS A 101 -8.94 -17.61 -2.08
CA LYS A 101 -9.46 -18.32 -3.25
C LYS A 101 -8.79 -17.81 -4.54
N PRO A 102 -8.30 -18.69 -5.43
CA PRO A 102 -7.57 -18.27 -6.62
C PRO A 102 -8.35 -17.40 -7.62
N ASP A 103 -9.67 -17.53 -7.63
CA ASP A 103 -10.61 -16.81 -8.51
C ASP A 103 -11.09 -15.47 -7.94
N HIS A 104 -10.80 -15.21 -6.65
CA HIS A 104 -11.10 -13.93 -6.01
C HIS A 104 -10.00 -12.90 -6.30
N THR A 105 -10.37 -11.61 -6.27
CA THR A 105 -9.35 -10.55 -6.14
C THR A 105 -8.70 -10.63 -4.77
N HIS A 106 -7.38 -10.65 -4.70
CA HIS A 106 -6.65 -10.69 -3.43
C HIS A 106 -6.31 -9.27 -2.99
N VAL A 107 -6.80 -8.84 -1.82
CA VAL A 107 -6.39 -7.59 -1.18
C VAL A 107 -5.43 -7.93 -0.03
N VAL A 108 -4.15 -7.69 -0.24
CA VAL A 108 -3.08 -7.97 0.73
C VAL A 108 -2.82 -6.74 1.58
N LYS A 109 -3.05 -6.90 2.88
CA LYS A 109 -2.94 -5.87 3.91
C LYS A 109 -1.53 -5.88 4.45
N PHE A 110 -0.64 -5.21 3.73
CA PHE A 110 0.78 -5.34 3.95
C PHE A 110 1.21 -4.82 5.31
N HIS A 111 0.61 -3.77 5.88
CA HIS A 111 0.93 -3.29 7.23
C HIS A 111 0.03 -3.87 8.32
N GLY A 112 -0.67 -4.96 8.03
CA GLY A 112 -1.64 -5.57 8.93
C GLY A 112 -3.03 -4.99 8.79
N ASP A 113 -3.91 -5.45 9.67
CA ASP A 113 -5.34 -5.18 9.63
C ASP A 113 -5.85 -4.81 11.02
N PHE A 114 -6.80 -3.87 11.09
CA PHE A 114 -7.35 -3.48 12.39
C PHE A 114 -8.08 -4.61 13.12
N SER A 115 -8.44 -5.72 12.47
CA SER A 115 -9.00 -6.90 13.16
C SER A 115 -7.96 -7.74 13.90
N ASP A 116 -6.65 -7.52 13.67
CA ASP A 116 -5.56 -8.25 14.33
C ASP A 116 -4.45 -7.28 14.78
N ASP A 117 -4.51 -6.89 16.05
CA ASP A 117 -3.60 -5.94 16.69
C ASP A 117 -2.12 -6.33 16.56
N ASN A 118 -1.80 -7.63 16.55
CA ASN A 118 -0.42 -8.11 16.47
C ASN A 118 0.15 -8.03 15.05
N SER A 119 -0.70 -7.86 14.04
CA SER A 119 -0.28 -7.73 12.64
C SER A 119 0.13 -6.31 12.26
N LEU A 120 -0.23 -5.32 13.09
CA LEU A 120 -0.11 -3.90 12.78
C LEU A 120 1.35 -3.44 12.80
N VAL A 121 1.79 -2.85 11.68
CA VAL A 121 3.08 -2.16 11.58
C VAL A 121 2.86 -0.68 11.85
N LEU A 122 3.04 -0.20 13.08
CA LEU A 122 2.73 1.19 13.43
C LEU A 122 3.87 1.91 14.15
N THR A 123 4.65 1.19 14.93
CA THR A 123 5.78 1.75 15.68
C THR A 123 7.08 1.68 14.88
N GLU A 124 8.08 2.45 15.31
CA GLU A 124 9.41 2.42 14.69
C GLU A 124 10.01 1.01 14.73
N SER A 125 9.86 0.30 15.85
CA SER A 125 10.31 -1.08 15.98
C SER A 125 9.63 -2.00 14.97
N ASP A 126 8.30 -1.91 14.82
CA ASP A 126 7.57 -2.74 13.85
C ASP A 126 8.03 -2.44 12.40
N TYR A 127 8.33 -1.17 12.08
CA TYR A 127 8.85 -0.78 10.76
C TYR A 127 10.25 -1.33 10.51
N PHE A 128 11.12 -1.37 11.52
CA PHE A 128 12.44 -1.99 11.41
C PHE A 128 12.39 -3.50 11.25
N GLU A 129 11.50 -4.19 11.96
CA GLU A 129 11.28 -5.64 11.75
C GLU A 129 10.89 -5.94 10.29
N ARG A 130 10.15 -5.04 9.64
CA ARG A 130 9.84 -5.17 8.20
C ARG A 130 11.04 -5.05 7.27
N LEU A 131 12.14 -4.41 7.68
CA LEU A 131 13.35 -4.32 6.87
C LEU A 131 14.07 -5.68 6.74
N GLU A 132 13.69 -6.68 7.54
CA GLU A 132 14.23 -8.04 7.43
C GLU A 132 13.68 -8.78 6.19
N PHE A 133 12.45 -8.46 5.75
CA PHE A 133 11.74 -9.11 4.65
C PHE A 133 11.55 -10.63 4.84
N GLU A 134 11.30 -11.06 6.09
CA GLU A 134 11.15 -12.46 6.45
C GLU A 134 9.71 -12.84 6.87
N SER A 135 8.79 -11.88 6.98
CA SER A 135 7.41 -12.21 7.31
C SER A 135 6.74 -13.00 6.19
N PRO A 136 5.68 -13.79 6.48
CA PRO A 136 4.93 -14.49 5.44
C PRO A 136 4.41 -13.58 4.32
N LEU A 137 3.99 -12.35 4.66
CA LEU A 137 3.55 -11.36 3.66
C LEU A 137 4.71 -10.84 2.81
N ASP A 138 5.92 -10.69 3.38
CA ASP A 138 7.12 -10.31 2.63
C ASP A 138 7.51 -11.38 1.61
N LEU A 139 7.46 -12.65 2.02
CA LEU A 139 7.73 -13.78 1.12
C LEU A 139 6.71 -13.85 -0.02
N LYS A 140 5.43 -13.67 0.30
CA LYS A 140 4.37 -13.58 -0.72
C LYS A 140 4.60 -12.42 -1.67
N LEU A 141 4.84 -11.21 -1.16
CA LEU A 141 5.12 -10.03 -1.97
C LEU A 141 6.30 -10.29 -2.89
N ARG A 142 7.42 -10.81 -2.37
CA ARG A 142 8.61 -11.16 -3.17
C ARG A 142 8.30 -12.16 -4.27
N SER A 143 7.50 -13.19 -4.00
CA SER A 143 7.08 -14.16 -5.00
C SER A 143 6.23 -13.51 -6.10
N ASP A 144 5.24 -12.70 -5.72
CA ASP A 144 4.34 -12.04 -6.65
C ASP A 144 5.07 -11.00 -7.53
N VAL A 145 5.94 -10.17 -6.94
CA VAL A 145 6.68 -9.12 -7.68
C VAL A 145 7.75 -9.68 -8.60
N LEU A 146 8.19 -10.93 -8.39
CA LEU A 146 9.08 -11.60 -9.35
C LEU A 146 8.35 -11.96 -10.64
N GLY A 147 7.09 -12.40 -10.54
CA GLY A 147 6.35 -12.96 -11.68
C GLY A 147 5.37 -12.02 -12.37
N ARG A 148 5.05 -10.87 -11.76
CA ARG A 148 3.92 -10.02 -12.19
C ARG A 148 4.37 -8.63 -12.60
N THR A 149 3.58 -8.05 -13.52
CA THR A 149 3.62 -6.61 -13.79
C THR A 149 3.02 -5.85 -12.61
N ILE A 150 3.67 -4.78 -12.16
CA ILE A 150 3.28 -4.03 -10.96
C ILE A 150 2.98 -2.59 -11.34
N LEU A 151 1.95 -2.02 -10.72
CA LEU A 151 1.64 -0.59 -10.76
C LEU A 151 1.63 -0.04 -9.33
N PHE A 152 2.53 0.88 -9.04
CA PHE A 152 2.59 1.61 -7.77
C PHE A 152 1.75 2.90 -7.88
N VAL A 153 0.84 3.11 -6.92
CA VAL A 153 -0.01 4.30 -6.82
C VAL A 153 0.02 4.83 -5.38
N GLY A 154 0.16 6.15 -5.20
CA GLY A 154 0.18 6.77 -3.87
C GLY A 154 1.46 6.52 -3.07
N TYR A 155 2.51 6.04 -3.73
CA TYR A 155 3.79 5.73 -3.08
C TYR A 155 4.79 6.88 -3.19
N SER A 156 5.66 6.95 -2.18
CA SER A 156 6.79 7.86 -2.14
C SER A 156 8.09 7.08 -2.20
N LEU A 157 9.05 7.52 -3.02
CA LEU A 157 10.41 7.00 -2.97
C LEU A 157 11.11 7.25 -1.63
N LYS A 158 10.54 8.05 -0.72
CA LYS A 158 11.08 8.18 0.64
C LYS A 158 10.96 6.87 1.43
N ASP A 159 9.98 6.02 1.10
CA ASP A 159 9.80 4.72 1.75
C ASP A 159 11.03 3.83 1.50
N LEU A 160 11.72 3.48 2.58
CA LEU A 160 12.92 2.65 2.53
C LEU A 160 12.59 1.20 2.15
N ASN A 161 11.47 0.66 2.64
CA ASN A 161 11.05 -0.72 2.38
C ASN A 161 10.84 -0.94 0.88
N LEU A 162 10.10 -0.03 0.22
CA LEU A 162 9.85 -0.12 -1.21
C LEU A 162 11.15 0.04 -2.02
N ARG A 163 11.99 1.03 -1.68
CA ARG A 163 13.28 1.23 -2.37
C ARG A 163 14.17 -0.01 -2.28
N LEU A 164 14.21 -0.64 -1.10
CA LEU A 164 15.00 -1.84 -0.87
C LEU A 164 14.41 -3.05 -1.60
N LEU A 165 13.09 -3.19 -1.65
CA LEU A 165 12.40 -4.21 -2.45
C LEU A 165 12.76 -4.10 -3.93
N LEU A 166 12.61 -2.90 -4.51
CA LEU A 166 12.90 -2.64 -5.93
C LEU A 166 14.38 -2.88 -6.26
N TYR A 167 15.28 -2.48 -5.36
CA TYR A 167 16.71 -2.73 -5.47
C TYR A 167 17.03 -4.24 -5.46
N LYS A 168 16.49 -4.99 -4.48
CA LYS A 168 16.66 -6.44 -4.38
C LYS A 168 16.10 -7.14 -5.63
N LEU A 169 14.88 -6.77 -6.06
CA LEU A 169 14.24 -7.31 -7.26
C LEU A 169 15.08 -7.10 -8.52
N LYS A 170 15.60 -5.88 -8.73
CA LYS A 170 16.51 -5.60 -9.84
C LYS A 170 17.74 -6.49 -9.78
N ARG A 171 18.41 -6.58 -8.63
CA ARG A 171 19.60 -7.41 -8.47
C ARG A 171 19.35 -8.88 -8.73
N THR A 172 18.19 -9.40 -8.30
CA THR A 172 17.80 -10.79 -8.59
C THR A 172 17.69 -11.03 -10.09
N TRP A 173 17.04 -10.14 -10.84
CA TRP A 173 16.90 -10.28 -12.29
C TRP A 173 18.21 -10.07 -13.05
N ASP A 174 18.98 -9.04 -12.70
CA ASP A 174 20.28 -8.71 -13.31
C ASP A 174 21.32 -9.83 -13.10
N GLY A 175 21.19 -10.61 -12.03
CA GLY A 175 22.02 -11.78 -11.76
C GLY A 175 21.73 -12.99 -12.66
N THR A 176 20.75 -12.89 -13.57
CA THR A 176 20.35 -13.98 -14.48
C THR A 176 20.61 -13.62 -15.95
N ALA A 177 20.73 -14.64 -16.80
CA ALA A 177 20.77 -14.45 -18.26
C ALA A 177 19.45 -13.90 -18.85
N TYR A 178 18.41 -13.78 -18.03
CA TYR A 178 17.05 -13.43 -18.44
C TYR A 178 16.60 -12.06 -17.92
N ALA A 179 17.53 -11.18 -17.50
CA ALA A 179 17.21 -9.85 -16.97
C ALA A 179 16.21 -9.06 -17.84
N LYS A 180 16.32 -9.17 -19.18
CA LYS A 180 15.41 -8.54 -20.15
C LYS A 180 13.98 -9.10 -20.16
N ARG A 181 13.74 -10.26 -19.54
CA ARG A 181 12.42 -10.87 -19.39
C ARG A 181 11.71 -10.47 -18.10
N ARG A 182 12.33 -9.62 -17.27
CA ARG A 182 11.71 -9.09 -16.07
C ARG A 182 10.36 -8.44 -16.44
N PRO A 183 9.25 -8.80 -15.77
CA PRO A 183 7.97 -8.13 -15.94
C PRO A 183 8.07 -6.62 -15.68
N GLY A 184 7.30 -5.83 -16.42
CA GLY A 184 7.29 -4.38 -16.28
C GLY A 184 6.88 -3.95 -14.87
N SER A 185 7.53 -2.92 -14.34
CA SER A 185 7.09 -2.26 -13.11
C SER A 185 6.81 -0.81 -13.46
N PHE A 186 5.69 -0.26 -13.00
CA PHE A 186 5.24 1.08 -13.31
C PHE A 186 4.92 1.83 -12.03
N ILE A 187 5.13 3.14 -12.00
CA ILE A 187 4.74 4.00 -10.87
C ILE A 187 4.02 5.24 -11.37
N PHE A 188 2.86 5.53 -10.81
CA PHE A 188 2.11 6.74 -11.11
C PHE A 188 2.61 7.90 -10.25
N LEU A 189 3.00 8.99 -10.91
CA LEU A 189 3.47 10.22 -10.28
C LEU A 189 2.53 11.37 -10.64
N VAL A 190 2.04 12.11 -9.64
CA VAL A 190 1.18 13.28 -9.88
C VAL A 190 1.98 14.44 -10.51
N ARG A 191 3.29 14.50 -10.26
CA ARG A 191 4.14 15.60 -10.70
C ARG A 191 5.44 15.03 -11.27
N PRO A 192 6.03 15.68 -12.29
CA PRO A 192 7.37 15.35 -12.74
C PRO A 192 8.38 15.53 -11.61
N ASP A 193 9.33 14.60 -11.51
CA ASP A 193 10.49 14.65 -10.63
C ASP A 193 11.63 13.89 -11.29
N VAL A 194 12.45 14.63 -12.05
CA VAL A 194 13.53 14.09 -12.88
C VAL A 194 14.49 13.20 -12.08
N VAL A 195 14.76 13.55 -10.81
CA VAL A 195 15.68 12.75 -9.97
C VAL A 195 15.02 11.43 -9.60
N GLN A 196 13.76 11.47 -9.17
CA GLN A 196 13.02 10.27 -8.83
C GLN A 196 12.81 9.37 -10.05
N GLU A 197 12.44 9.95 -11.18
CA GLU A 197 12.22 9.27 -12.46
C GLU A 197 13.48 8.50 -12.90
N GLU A 198 14.62 9.17 -12.99
CA GLU A 198 15.90 8.55 -13.37
C GLU A 198 16.28 7.40 -12.40
N VAL A 199 16.11 7.60 -11.09
CA VAL A 199 16.40 6.56 -10.09
C VAL A 199 15.45 5.38 -10.23
N LEU A 200 14.16 5.59 -10.50
CA LEU A 200 13.18 4.53 -10.73
C LEU A 200 13.50 3.73 -11.99
N GLU A 201 13.82 4.41 -13.09
CA GLU A 201 14.17 3.78 -14.35
C GLU A 201 15.44 2.94 -14.23
N SER A 202 16.45 3.45 -13.52
CA SER A 202 17.66 2.67 -13.21
C SER A 202 17.35 1.39 -12.43
N ARG A 203 16.21 1.34 -11.72
CA ARG A 203 15.71 0.18 -10.95
C ARG A 203 14.73 -0.70 -11.74
N GLY A 204 14.50 -0.39 -13.01
CA GLY A 204 13.56 -1.09 -13.88
C GLY A 204 12.10 -0.78 -13.55
N VAL A 205 11.82 0.42 -13.03
CA VAL A 205 10.46 0.93 -12.82
C VAL A 205 10.23 2.12 -13.73
N SER A 206 9.22 2.05 -14.59
CA SER A 206 8.86 3.11 -15.53
C SER A 206 7.87 4.09 -14.89
N PRO A 207 8.22 5.38 -14.78
CA PRO A 207 7.30 6.41 -14.32
C PRO A 207 6.16 6.64 -15.32
N ILE A 208 4.96 6.88 -14.82
CA ILE A 208 3.80 7.38 -15.56
C ILE A 208 3.40 8.68 -14.88
N VAL A 209 3.73 9.80 -15.50
CA VAL A 209 3.48 11.12 -14.93
C VAL A 209 2.10 11.62 -15.36
N SER A 210 1.36 12.17 -14.40
CA SER A 210 0.07 12.79 -14.62
C SER A 210 0.17 14.08 -15.43
N ASP A 211 -0.87 14.36 -16.22
CA ASP A 211 -1.04 15.65 -16.91
C ASP A 211 -1.67 16.71 -15.97
N SER A 212 -2.40 16.27 -14.94
CA SER A 212 -2.95 17.12 -13.87
C SER A 212 -2.05 17.12 -12.63
N LEU A 213 -1.93 18.28 -11.99
CA LEU A 213 -1.19 18.46 -10.74
C LEU A 213 -2.05 18.25 -9.49
N ASP A 214 -3.38 18.17 -9.66
CA ASP A 214 -4.32 17.88 -8.58
C ASP A 214 -4.43 16.36 -8.38
N PRO A 215 -4.00 15.81 -7.23
CA PRO A 215 -4.12 14.38 -6.94
C PRO A 215 -5.56 13.84 -7.06
N ASP A 216 -6.56 14.65 -6.73
CA ASP A 216 -7.97 14.25 -6.73
C ASP A 216 -8.53 14.10 -8.16
N GLU A 217 -7.86 14.70 -9.15
CA GLU A 217 -8.20 14.59 -10.58
C GLU A 217 -7.25 13.63 -11.32
N ALA A 218 -5.95 13.75 -11.03
CA ALA A 218 -4.85 13.04 -11.67
C ALA A 218 -5.03 11.52 -11.69
N LEU A 219 -5.29 10.93 -10.52
CA LEU A 219 -5.42 9.48 -10.41
C LEU A 219 -6.71 8.96 -11.09
N PRO A 220 -7.89 9.58 -10.86
CA PRO A 220 -9.08 9.20 -11.62
C PRO A 220 -8.92 9.29 -13.13
N GLU A 221 -8.30 10.34 -13.66
CA GLU A 221 -8.07 10.50 -15.10
C GLU A 221 -7.14 9.41 -15.66
N PHE A 222 -6.08 9.08 -14.92
CA PHE A 222 -5.21 7.96 -15.29
C PHE A 222 -5.98 6.63 -15.32
N PHE A 223 -6.81 6.36 -14.30
CA PHE A 223 -7.62 5.15 -14.26
C PHE A 223 -8.72 5.10 -15.32
N ASP A 224 -9.32 6.23 -15.70
CA ASP A 224 -10.25 6.30 -16.83
C ASP A 224 -9.55 5.88 -18.13
N ARG A 225 -8.39 6.45 -18.42
CA ARG A 225 -7.57 6.08 -19.60
C ARG A 225 -7.18 4.60 -19.58
N LEU A 226 -6.85 4.07 -18.40
CA LEU A 226 -6.50 2.65 -18.25
C LEU A 226 -7.71 1.74 -18.49
N LEU A 227 -8.88 2.09 -17.93
CA LEU A 227 -10.13 1.38 -18.14
C LEU A 227 -10.55 1.35 -19.60
N GLU A 228 -10.44 2.47 -20.32
CA GLU A 228 -10.72 2.54 -21.75
C GLU A 228 -9.85 1.55 -22.54
N LYS A 229 -8.55 1.49 -22.24
CA LYS A 229 -7.64 0.54 -22.89
C LYS A 229 -7.95 -0.90 -22.56
N VAL A 230 -8.29 -1.22 -21.31
CA VAL A 230 -8.65 -2.59 -20.89
C VAL A 230 -9.95 -3.03 -21.56
N ARG A 231 -10.97 -2.16 -21.61
CA ARG A 231 -12.26 -2.45 -22.24
C ARG A 231 -12.18 -2.51 -23.76
N GLY A 232 -11.30 -1.73 -24.39
CA GLY A 232 -11.09 -1.76 -25.84
C GLY A 232 -10.17 -2.88 -26.33
N ALA A 233 -9.49 -3.60 -25.43
CA ALA A 233 -8.60 -4.72 -25.74
C ALA A 233 -9.26 -6.11 -25.62
N GLY A 234 -10.50 -6.17 -25.11
CA GLY A 234 -11.33 -7.38 -25.02
C GLY A 234 -12.37 -7.44 -26.13
#